data_AF-A0A151EBD8-F1
#
_entry.id   AF-A0A151EBD8-F1
#
_cell.length_a   1.000
_cell.length_b   1.000
_cell.length_c   1.000
_cell.angle_alpha   90.00
_cell.angle_beta   90.00
_cell.angle_gamma   90.00
#
_symmetry.space_group_name_H-M   'P 1'
#
loop_
_entity.id
_entity.type
_entity.pdbx_description
1 polymer ?
#
loop_
_entity_poly.entity_id
_entity_poly.type
_entity_poly.pdbx_seq_one_letter_code
_entity_poly.pdbx_strand_id
1 'polypeptide(L)'
;MEKPNKPIKKFKAGAISATIWENQGKNKQGESISYNSISFDRNYKDANDEWQTTNSLRMSDLPKAALVLNKAYEFLALNRPEAETEAE
;
A
#
# COMPACT_ATOMS: atom_id res chain seq x y z
N MET A 1 12.63 17.55 -11.97
CA MET A 1 12.97 16.51 -10.97
C MET A 1 11.65 16.06 -10.35
N GLU A 2 11.12 14.91 -10.79
CA GLU A 2 9.94 14.31 -10.17
C GLU A 2 10.27 13.92 -8.73
N LYS A 3 9.48 14.37 -7.76
CA LYS A 3 9.71 14.02 -6.35
C LYS A 3 9.53 12.51 -6.20
N PRO A 4 10.47 11.78 -5.57
CA PRO A 4 10.29 10.37 -5.32
C PRO A 4 9.04 10.19 -4.48
N ASN A 5 8.15 9.33 -4.93
CA ASN A 5 6.86 9.19 -4.30
C ASN A 5 7.05 8.66 -2.88
N LYS A 6 6.70 9.46 -1.86
CA LYS A 6 6.99 9.07 -0.47
C LYS A 6 5.87 8.16 0.02
N PRO A 7 6.20 7.02 0.64
CA PRO A 7 5.18 6.19 1.26
C PRO A 7 4.57 6.97 2.44
N ILE A 8 3.23 7.06 2.46
CA ILE A 8 2.47 7.68 3.54
C ILE A 8 2.64 6.87 4.82
N LYS A 9 2.49 5.55 4.68
CA LYS A 9 2.51 4.61 5.80
C LYS A 9 2.91 3.22 5.34
N LYS A 10 3.61 2.47 6.19
CA LYS A 10 3.92 1.06 5.98
C LYS A 10 3.51 0.25 7.21
N PHE A 11 2.68 -0.77 7.00
CA PHE A 11 2.31 -1.77 7.99
C PHE A 11 3.07 -3.06 7.73
N LYS A 12 3.59 -3.70 8.78
CA LYS A 12 4.39 -4.92 8.66
C LYS A 12 4.00 -5.94 9.72
N ALA A 13 3.87 -7.19 9.31
CA ALA A 13 3.66 -8.34 10.17
C ALA A 13 4.59 -9.48 9.72
N GLY A 14 5.77 -9.57 10.35
CA GLY A 14 6.81 -10.53 9.97
C GLY A 14 7.32 -10.28 8.54
N ALA A 15 7.20 -11.29 7.68
CA ALA A 15 7.58 -11.23 6.27
C ALA A 15 6.62 -10.37 5.43
N ILE A 16 5.38 -10.17 5.86
CA ILE A 16 4.33 -9.51 5.09
C ILE A 16 4.32 -8.01 5.38
N SER A 17 4.18 -7.20 4.33
CA SER A 17 4.04 -5.76 4.46
C SER A 17 3.04 -5.15 3.47
N ALA A 18 2.35 -4.11 3.93
CA ALA A 18 1.45 -3.28 3.14
C ALA A 18 1.92 -1.83 3.23
N THR A 19 2.28 -1.24 2.09
CA THR A 19 2.79 0.12 1.98
C THR A 19 1.79 0.98 1.23
N ILE A 20 1.38 2.09 1.82
CA ILE A 20 0.45 3.06 1.25
C ILE A 20 1.27 4.20 0.62
N TRP A 21 0.94 4.55 -0.61
CA TRP A 21 1.57 5.61 -1.39
C TRP A 21 0.55 6.66 -1.79
N GLU A 22 0.93 7.93 -1.72
CA GLU A 22 0.15 9.04 -2.27
C GLU A 22 0.63 9.28 -3.69
N ASN A 23 -0.12 8.92 -4.72
CA ASN A 23 0.28 9.16 -6.10
C ASN A 23 -0.43 10.40 -6.63
N GLN A 24 0.22 11.08 -7.57
CA GLN A 24 -0.38 12.16 -8.34
C GLN A 24 -0.58 11.66 -9.77
N GLY A 25 -1.79 11.83 -10.28
CA GLY A 25 -2.15 11.51 -11.65
C GLY A 25 -2.87 12.67 -12.31
N LYS A 26 -3.22 12.49 -13.59
CA LYS A 26 -4.12 13.39 -14.30
C LYS A 26 -5.41 12.67 -14.60
N ASN A 27 -6.55 13.32 -14.37
CA ASN A 27 -7.83 12.78 -14.81
C ASN A 27 -7.99 12.93 -16.35
N LYS A 28 -9.09 12.41 -16.90
CA LYS A 28 -9.38 12.49 -18.34
C LYS A 28 -9.51 13.93 -18.88
N GLN A 29 -9.73 14.91 -17.99
CA GLN A 29 -9.86 16.33 -18.29
C GLN A 29 -8.54 17.11 -18.11
N GLY A 30 -7.46 16.42 -17.71
CA GLY A 30 -6.13 17.01 -17.53
C GLY A 30 -5.88 17.64 -16.15
N GLU A 31 -6.83 17.52 -15.22
CA GLU A 31 -6.70 18.03 -13.86
C GLU A 31 -5.84 17.08 -13.00
N SER A 32 -5.00 17.66 -12.14
CA SER A 32 -4.15 16.91 -11.23
C SER A 32 -4.99 16.33 -10.09
N ILE A 33 -5.08 15.00 -10.03
CA ILE A 33 -5.73 14.27 -8.94
C ILE A 33 -4.68 13.55 -8.09
N SER A 34 -4.85 13.58 -6.77
CA SER A 34 -4.08 12.72 -5.87
C SER A 34 -4.90 11.49 -5.51
N TYR A 35 -4.30 10.30 -5.57
CA TYR A 35 -4.95 9.05 -5.21
C TYR A 35 -4.00 8.15 -4.43
N ASN A 36 -4.57 7.40 -3.49
CA ASN A 36 -3.80 6.48 -2.66
C ASN A 36 -3.69 5.11 -3.36
N SER A 37 -2.49 4.54 -3.41
CA SER A 37 -2.28 3.15 -3.83
C SER A 37 -1.65 2.33 -2.71
N ILE A 38 -1.90 1.02 -2.70
CA ILE A 38 -1.36 0.11 -1.71
C ILE A 38 -0.49 -0.93 -2.43
N SER A 39 0.79 -1.00 -2.06
CA SER A 39 1.68 -2.11 -2.45
C SER A 39 1.73 -3.14 -1.34
N PHE A 40 1.58 -4.41 -1.71
CA PHE A 40 1.60 -5.53 -0.77
C PHE A 40 2.68 -6.52 -1.18
N ASP A 41 3.56 -6.84 -0.25
CA ASP A 41 4.74 -7.67 -0.50
C ASP A 41 5.05 -8.62 0.66
N ARG A 42 5.58 -9.79 0.31
CA ARG A 42 6.18 -10.75 1.23
C ARG A 42 7.68 -10.77 1.02
N ASN A 43 8.43 -10.45 2.07
CA ASN A 43 9.89 -10.46 2.08
C ASN A 43 10.40 -11.83 2.53
N TYR A 44 11.34 -12.40 1.79
CA TYR A 44 12.01 -13.63 2.17
C TYR A 44 13.49 -13.55 1.78
N LYS A 45 14.32 -14.36 2.43
CA LYS A 45 15.70 -14.56 2.01
C LYS A 45 15.76 -15.77 1.09
N ASP A 46 16.43 -15.63 -0.04
CA ASP A 46 16.67 -16.74 -0.95
C ASP A 46 17.89 -17.59 -0.52
N ALA A 47 18.28 -18.55 -1.36
CA ALA A 47 19.41 -19.44 -1.07
C ALA A 47 20.77 -18.72 -1.04
N ASN A 48 20.86 -17.53 -1.63
CA ASN A 48 22.06 -16.69 -1.64
C ASN A 48 22.08 -15.68 -0.48
N ASP A 49 21.16 -15.80 0.48
CA ASP A 49 20.93 -14.86 1.59
C ASP A 49 20.49 -13.45 1.14
N GLU A 50 20.04 -13.31 -0.12
CA GLU A 50 19.55 -12.06 -0.67
C GLU A 50 18.07 -11.86 -0.31
N TRP A 51 17.73 -10.63 0.09
CA TRP A 51 16.35 -10.26 0.36
C TRP A 51 15.58 -10.09 -0.94
N GLN A 52 14.54 -10.89 -1.09
CA GLN A 52 13.62 -10.85 -2.22
C GLN A 52 12.20 -10.51 -1.76
N THR A 53 11.44 -9.92 -2.67
CA THR A 53 10.01 -9.67 -2.50
C THR A 53 9.19 -10.58 -3.41
N THR A 54 8.07 -11.05 -2.92
CA THR A 54 7.10 -11.81 -3.72
C THR A 54 5.68 -11.41 -3.35
N ASN A 55 4.75 -11.59 -4.28
CA ASN A 55 3.31 -11.50 -4.05
C ASN A 55 2.67 -12.87 -3.76
N SER A 56 3.44 -13.95 -3.83
CA SER A 56 2.96 -15.30 -3.54
C SER A 56 2.87 -15.54 -2.02
N LEU A 57 1.68 -15.92 -1.56
CA LEU A 57 1.37 -16.13 -0.15
C LEU A 57 1.32 -17.62 0.21
N ARG A 58 1.77 -17.94 1.42
CA ARG A 58 1.56 -19.26 2.05
C ARG A 58 0.39 -19.19 3.01
N MET A 59 -0.16 -20.35 3.39
CA MET A 59 -1.27 -20.42 4.35
C MET A 59 -0.96 -19.71 5.67
N SER A 60 0.29 -19.79 6.16
CA SER A 60 0.75 -19.10 7.37
C SER A 60 0.82 -17.58 7.24
N ASP A 61 0.85 -17.06 6.02
CA ASP A 61 0.93 -15.64 5.74
C ASP A 61 -0.46 -14.99 5.72
N LEU A 62 -1.52 -15.75 5.47
CA LEU A 62 -2.90 -15.25 5.38
C LEU A 62 -3.36 -14.42 6.59
N PRO A 63 -3.19 -14.87 7.85
CA PRO A 63 -3.62 -14.05 8.99
C PRO A 63 -2.82 -12.75 9.10
N LYS A 64 -1.53 -12.76 8.72
CA LYS A 64 -0.67 -11.57 8.73
C LYS A 64 -1.05 -10.62 7.60
N ALA A 65 -1.36 -11.16 6.42
CA ALA A 65 -1.85 -10.40 5.28
C ALA A 65 -3.16 -9.70 5.61
N ALA A 66 -4.14 -10.43 6.16
CA ALA A 66 -5.40 -9.86 6.60
C ALA A 66 -5.19 -8.74 7.63
N LEU A 67 -4.30 -8.93 8.61
CA LEU A 67 -4.00 -7.91 9.62
C LEU A 67 -3.44 -6.63 9.00
N VAL A 68 -2.42 -6.72 8.13
CA VAL A 68 -1.81 -5.51 7.55
C VAL A 68 -2.74 -4.82 6.55
N LEU A 69 -3.56 -5.58 5.82
CA LEU A 69 -4.55 -5.02 4.91
C LEU A 69 -5.69 -4.34 5.66
N ASN A 70 -6.19 -4.94 6.75
CA ASN A 70 -7.18 -4.30 7.60
C ASN A 70 -6.65 -3.00 8.21
N LYS A 71 -5.38 -2.99 8.67
CA LYS A 71 -4.74 -1.77 9.19
C LYS A 71 -4.54 -0.70 8.13
N ALA A 72 -4.21 -1.10 6.90
CA ALA A 72 -4.10 -0.18 5.78
C ALA A 72 -5.47 0.44 5.42
N TYR A 73 -6.51 -0.39 5.38
CA TYR A 73 -7.88 0.07 5.17
C TYR A 73 -8.33 1.01 6.28
N GLU A 74 -8.17 0.62 7.55
CA GLU A 74 -8.50 1.45 8.72
C GLU A 74 -7.80 2.82 8.63
N PHE A 75 -6.51 2.84 8.28
CA PHE A 75 -5.77 4.09 8.10
C PHE A 75 -6.34 4.95 6.97
N LEU A 76 -6.71 4.37 5.83
CA LEU A 76 -7.26 5.13 4.70
C LEU A 76 -8.69 5.60 4.96
N ALA A 77 -9.53 4.75 5.55
CA ALA A 77 -10.92 5.05 5.84
C ALA A 77 -11.06 6.13 6.91
N LEU A 78 -10.22 6.09 7.96
CA LEU A 78 -10.26 7.08 9.05
C LEU A 78 -9.54 8.39 8.70
N ASN A 79 -8.57 8.37 7.78
CA ASN A 79 -7.86 9.57 7.33
C ASN A 79 -8.37 10.09 5.97
N ARG A 80 -9.56 9.68 5.51
CA ARG A 80 -10.14 10.23 4.29
C ARG A 80 -10.42 11.71 4.55
N PRO A 81 -9.77 12.66 3.85
CA PRO A 81 -10.22 14.04 3.90
C PRO A 81 -11.65 14.07 3.35
N GLU A 82 -12.56 14.76 4.03
CA GLU A 82 -14.01 14.86 3.77
C GLU A 82 -14.40 15.39 2.36
N ALA A 83 -13.46 15.50 1.43
CA ALA A 83 -13.63 16.15 0.12
C ALA A 83 -14.17 15.23 -1.00
N GLU A 84 -14.46 13.95 -0.74
CA GLU A 84 -14.94 13.00 -1.76
C GLU A 84 -16.30 12.35 -1.44
N THR A 85 -17.08 12.93 -0.52
CA THR A 85 -18.41 12.41 -0.14
C THR A 85 -19.58 12.99 -0.95
N GLU A 86 -19.35 13.77 -1.99
CA GLU A 86 -20.41 14.29 -2.87
C GLU A 86 -20.14 13.96 -4.34
N ALA A 87 -20.36 12.71 -4.73
CA ALA A 87 -20.68 12.34 -6.12
C ALA A 87 -21.13 10.87 -6.16
N GLU A 88 -22.33 10.61 -5.65
CA GLU A 88 -23.15 9.47 -6.10
C GLU A 88 -24.45 10.00 -6.71
#